data_AF-A0A5E4NF51-F1
#
_entry.id   AF-A0A5E4NF51-F1
#
_cell.length_a   1.000
_cell.length_b   1.000
_cell.length_c   1.000
_cell.angle_alpha   90.00
_cell.angle_beta   90.00
_cell.angle_gamma   90.00
#
_symmetry.space_group_name_H-M   'P 1'
#
loop_
_entity.id
_entity.type
_entity.pdbx_description
1 polymer ?
#
loop_
_entity_poly.entity_id
_entity_poly.type
_entity_poly.pdbx_seq_one_letter_code
_entity_poly.pdbx_strand_id
1 'polypeptide(L)'
;MDEDYSRLILYSAVRWLSRRNILSRFYNLREQLLVILTMEESEFNFLGDEEWWTKLSFLTDLFVHLNKLNSSMQGREENILTSSDKIMAFIEKLNFRKTIVNQFNLIMFSRTDLLVVDDKILALIVESIALLEVKMNKYFPSNNIKNYNWVRDPFNVSISDLVDLKLVEEENFCSIKND
;
A
#
# COMPACT_ATOMS: atom_id res chain seq x y z
N MET A 1 -18.13 24.10 -16.18
CA MET A 1 -17.00 24.77 -15.49
C MET A 1 -15.83 23.83 -15.57
N ASP A 2 -14.69 24.36 -16.00
CA ASP A 2 -13.54 23.63 -16.51
C ASP A 2 -12.98 22.61 -15.52
N GLU A 3 -13.11 21.33 -15.85
CA GLU A 3 -12.36 20.29 -15.16
C GLU A 3 -11.11 19.95 -15.97
N ASP A 4 -9.95 20.05 -15.30
CA ASP A 4 -8.59 19.73 -15.76
C ASP A 4 -8.37 18.25 -16.16
N TYR A 5 -9.44 17.52 -16.51
CA TYR A 5 -9.42 16.11 -16.85
C TYR A 5 -9.53 15.87 -18.37
N SER A 6 -9.02 16.78 -19.19
CA SER A 6 -9.14 16.75 -20.66
C SER A 6 -8.44 15.58 -21.37
N ARG A 7 -7.67 14.73 -20.65
CA ARG A 7 -7.05 13.52 -21.22
C ARG A 7 -7.15 12.32 -20.29
N LEU A 8 -7.58 11.17 -20.81
CA LEU A 8 -7.47 9.88 -20.13
C LEU A 8 -5.99 9.50 -20.07
N ILE A 9 -5.36 9.61 -18.90
CA ILE A 9 -3.99 9.12 -18.68
C ILE A 9 -4.06 7.59 -18.52
N LEU A 10 -4.26 6.90 -19.63
CA LEU A 10 -4.28 5.42 -19.68
C LEU A 10 -2.88 4.82 -19.46
N TYR A 11 -1.82 5.62 -19.64
CA TYR A 11 -0.46 5.13 -19.61
C TYR A 11 0.40 5.93 -18.62
N SER A 12 0.72 5.30 -17.49
CA SER A 12 1.98 5.57 -16.79
C SER A 12 2.88 4.35 -17.00
N ALA A 13 4.19 4.56 -17.09
CA ALA A 13 5.17 3.47 -17.28
C ALA A 13 5.09 2.38 -16.20
N VAL A 14 4.38 2.66 -15.10
CA VAL A 14 4.15 1.75 -13.99
C VAL A 14 2.66 1.37 -13.94
N ARG A 15 2.35 0.18 -14.44
CA ARG A 15 0.98 -0.31 -14.73
C ARG A 15 -0.01 -0.29 -13.56
N TRP A 16 0.48 -0.28 -12.32
CA TRP A 16 -0.36 -0.24 -11.12
C TRP A 16 -0.62 1.19 -10.63
N LEU A 17 0.24 2.16 -10.96
CA LEU A 17 0.04 3.60 -10.74
C LEU A 17 -1.11 4.13 -11.60
N SER A 18 -1.22 3.67 -12.86
CA SER A 18 -2.34 4.05 -13.74
C SER A 18 -3.68 3.54 -13.21
N ARG A 19 -3.71 2.32 -12.64
CA ARG A 19 -4.92 1.75 -12.03
C ARG A 19 -5.45 2.57 -10.85
N ARG A 20 -4.57 3.08 -9.97
CA ARG A 20 -4.98 4.05 -8.93
C ARG A 20 -5.56 5.32 -9.53
N ASN A 21 -4.88 5.90 -10.53
CA ASN A 21 -5.33 7.15 -11.14
C ASN A 21 -6.71 7.00 -11.76
N ILE A 22 -7.01 5.85 -12.36
CA ILE A 22 -8.33 5.51 -12.88
C ILE A 22 -9.35 5.42 -11.73
N LEU A 23 -9.07 4.68 -10.66
CA LEU A 23 -10.00 4.55 -9.51
C LEU A 23 -10.29 5.90 -8.85
N SER A 24 -9.26 6.68 -8.55
CA SER A 24 -9.43 8.00 -7.93
C SER A 24 -10.19 8.97 -8.83
N ARG A 25 -9.94 8.92 -10.15
CA ARG A 25 -10.66 9.77 -11.10
C ARG A 25 -12.11 9.33 -11.26
N PHE A 26 -12.35 8.02 -11.36
CA PHE A 26 -13.70 7.47 -11.43
C PHE A 26 -14.52 7.85 -10.19
N TYR A 27 -13.93 7.75 -9.00
CA TYR A 27 -14.56 8.20 -7.76
C TYR A 27 -14.87 9.71 -7.75
N ASN A 28 -13.93 10.54 -8.22
CA ASN A 28 -14.12 12.00 -8.26
C ASN A 28 -15.21 12.42 -9.28
N LEU A 29 -15.37 11.67 -10.38
CA LEU A 29 -16.35 11.96 -11.43
C LEU A 29 -17.74 11.36 -11.15
N ARG A 30 -17.98 10.80 -9.96
CA ARG A 30 -19.22 10.07 -9.64
C ARG A 30 -20.50 10.84 -9.95
N GLU A 31 -20.57 12.13 -9.62
CA GLU A 31 -21.77 12.95 -9.81
C GLU A 31 -22.05 13.15 -11.30
N GLN A 32 -21.00 13.38 -12.10
CA GLN A 32 -21.12 13.57 -13.54
C GLN A 32 -21.45 12.26 -14.25
N LEU A 33 -20.82 11.17 -13.82
CA LEU A 33 -21.12 9.83 -14.33
C LEU A 33 -22.58 9.46 -14.07
N LEU A 34 -23.09 9.75 -12.86
CA LEU A 34 -24.49 9.51 -12.52
C LEU A 34 -25.43 10.30 -13.43
N VAL A 35 -25.15 11.58 -13.69
CA VAL A 35 -25.95 12.43 -14.59
C VAL A 35 -25.95 11.88 -16.02
N ILE A 36 -24.77 11.62 -16.59
CA ILE A 36 -24.62 11.13 -17.97
C ILE A 36 -25.35 9.79 -18.14
N LEU A 37 -25.16 8.87 -17.21
CA LEU A 37 -25.68 7.51 -17.32
C LEU A 37 -27.18 7.39 -17.03
N THR A 38 -27.74 8.36 -16.29
CA THR A 38 -29.20 8.53 -16.17
C THR A 38 -29.79 9.07 -17.47
N MET A 39 -29.10 9.99 -18.15
CA MET A 39 -29.54 10.52 -19.45
C MET A 39 -29.49 9.47 -20.58
N GLU A 40 -28.54 8.53 -20.51
CA GLU A 40 -28.39 7.45 -21.50
C GLU A 40 -29.25 6.21 -21.21
N GLU A 41 -30.14 6.23 -20.20
CA GLU A 41 -30.96 5.08 -19.77
C GLU A 41 -30.14 3.79 -19.55
N SER A 42 -28.92 3.92 -19.03
CA SER A 42 -28.00 2.79 -18.89
C SER A 42 -28.42 1.82 -17.76
N GLU A 43 -28.16 0.53 -17.95
CA GLU A 43 -28.50 -0.54 -16.98
C GLU A 43 -27.54 -0.64 -15.78
N PHE A 44 -26.71 0.37 -15.52
CA PHE A 44 -25.67 0.32 -14.47
C PHE A 44 -26.24 0.62 -13.08
N ASN A 45 -27.07 -0.29 -12.58
CA ASN A 45 -27.77 -0.17 -11.29
C ASN A 45 -26.84 0.04 -10.08
N PHE A 46 -25.58 -0.40 -10.17
CA PHE A 46 -24.60 -0.23 -9.08
C PHE A 46 -24.19 1.24 -8.83
N LEU A 47 -24.45 2.15 -9.77
CA LEU A 47 -24.08 3.56 -9.63
C LEU A 47 -25.03 4.34 -8.72
N GLY A 48 -26.24 3.81 -8.48
CA GLY A 48 -27.15 4.32 -7.45
C GLY A 48 -26.94 3.66 -6.08
N ASP A 49 -26.04 2.68 -5.97
CA ASP A 49 -25.82 1.91 -4.73
C ASP A 49 -24.77 2.61 -3.86
N GLU A 50 -25.22 3.14 -2.72
CA GLU A 50 -24.33 3.76 -1.72
C GLU A 50 -23.31 2.76 -1.13
N GLU A 51 -23.70 1.49 -0.93
CA GLU A 51 -22.78 0.44 -0.43
C GLU A 51 -21.64 0.23 -1.44
N TRP A 52 -21.95 0.30 -2.74
CA TRP A 52 -20.95 0.18 -3.81
C TRP A 52 -19.96 1.35 -3.80
N TRP A 53 -20.45 2.59 -3.68
CA TRP A 53 -19.59 3.78 -3.60
C TRP A 53 -18.69 3.78 -2.37
N THR A 54 -19.18 3.30 -1.22
CA THR A 54 -18.39 3.15 0.00
C THR A 54 -17.29 2.09 -0.15
N LYS A 55 -17.58 0.96 -0.81
CA LYS A 55 -16.54 -0.04 -1.15
C LYS A 55 -15.48 0.56 -2.08
N LEU A 56 -15.90 1.32 -3.08
CA LEU A 56 -14.98 1.96 -4.02
C LEU A 56 -14.13 3.06 -3.35
N SER A 57 -14.70 3.84 -2.42
CA SER A 57 -13.96 4.86 -1.68
C SER A 57 -12.82 4.22 -0.86
N PHE A 58 -13.14 3.12 -0.16
CA PHE A 58 -12.15 2.36 0.61
C PHE A 58 -11.05 1.80 -0.28
N LEU A 59 -11.44 1.17 -1.40
CA LEU A 59 -10.48 0.63 -2.35
C LEU A 59 -9.55 1.74 -2.85
N THR A 60 -10.11 2.90 -3.21
CA THR A 60 -9.34 4.07 -3.67
C THR A 60 -8.33 4.53 -2.64
N ASP A 61 -8.72 4.67 -1.37
CA ASP A 61 -7.82 5.06 -0.28
C ASP A 61 -6.75 3.99 0.01
N LEU A 62 -7.10 2.71 -0.03
CA LEU A 62 -6.14 1.62 0.11
C LEU A 62 -5.08 1.68 -1.00
N PHE A 63 -5.49 1.93 -2.25
CA PHE A 63 -4.57 2.11 -3.37
C PHE A 63 -3.67 3.34 -3.22
N VAL A 64 -4.13 4.42 -2.57
CA VAL A 64 -3.25 5.55 -2.22
C VAL A 64 -2.12 5.08 -1.32
N HIS A 65 -2.41 4.26 -0.30
CA HIS A 65 -1.39 3.75 0.62
C HIS A 65 -0.42 2.78 -0.04
N LEU A 66 -0.94 1.83 -0.83
CA LEU A 66 -0.10 0.90 -1.62
C LEU A 66 0.81 1.66 -2.59
N ASN A 67 0.31 2.75 -3.16
CA ASN A 67 1.09 3.58 -4.05
C ASN A 67 2.21 4.33 -3.36
N LYS A 68 1.95 4.87 -2.16
CA LYS A 68 3.00 5.48 -1.35
C LYS A 68 4.12 4.47 -1.04
N LEU A 69 3.76 3.24 -0.64
CA LEU A 69 4.72 2.17 -0.43
C LEU A 69 5.52 1.87 -1.70
N ASN A 70 4.85 1.63 -2.82
CA ASN A 70 5.57 1.22 -4.02
C ASN A 70 6.42 2.37 -4.59
N SER A 71 5.96 3.62 -4.55
CA SER A 71 6.80 4.75 -4.95
C SER A 71 8.02 4.91 -4.03
N SER A 72 7.88 4.65 -2.74
CA SER A 72 9.03 4.72 -1.82
C SER A 72 10.05 3.61 -2.02
N MET A 73 9.70 2.51 -2.69
CA MET A 73 10.62 1.43 -3.07
C MET A 73 11.23 1.59 -4.47
N GLN A 74 10.99 2.72 -5.14
CA GLN A 74 11.58 3.03 -6.44
C GLN A 74 12.64 4.13 -6.29
N GLY A 75 13.76 3.99 -7.00
CA GLY A 75 14.81 5.00 -7.00
C GLY A 75 16.19 4.38 -7.21
N ARG A 76 17.20 5.25 -7.38
CA ARG A 76 18.60 4.80 -7.53
C ARG A 76 19.26 4.46 -6.18
N GLU A 77 18.70 4.96 -5.08
CA GLU A 77 19.21 4.76 -3.72
C GLU A 77 18.51 3.60 -2.99
N GLU A 78 17.59 2.89 -3.66
CA GLU A 78 16.88 1.76 -3.06
C GLU A 78 17.63 0.45 -3.24
N ASN A 79 17.67 -0.34 -2.18
CA ASN A 79 18.17 -1.71 -2.21
C ASN A 79 17.15 -2.67 -1.59
N ILE A 80 17.48 -3.97 -1.59
CA ILE A 80 16.59 -5.02 -1.08
C ILE A 80 16.32 -4.87 0.42
N LEU A 81 17.29 -4.37 1.20
CA LEU A 81 17.16 -4.20 2.65
C LEU A 81 16.24 -3.02 2.96
N THR A 82 16.47 -1.85 2.34
CA THR A 82 15.63 -0.66 2.52
C THR A 82 14.20 -0.91 2.05
N SER A 83 14.04 -1.61 0.93
CA SER A 83 12.71 -2.00 0.41
C SER A 83 12.01 -2.97 1.36
N SER A 84 12.75 -3.95 1.90
CA SER A 84 12.20 -4.88 2.88
C SER A 84 11.76 -4.15 4.16
N ASP A 85 12.52 -3.18 4.65
CA ASP A 85 12.18 -2.41 5.84
C ASP A 85 10.88 -1.62 5.63
N LYS A 86 10.72 -1.03 4.43
CA LYS A 86 9.49 -0.32 4.05
C LYS A 86 8.28 -1.25 3.98
N ILE A 87 8.45 -2.47 3.48
CA ILE A 87 7.38 -3.48 3.45
C ILE A 87 7.00 -3.89 4.88
N MET A 88 7.98 -4.19 5.74
CA MET A 88 7.73 -4.54 7.14
C MET A 88 6.99 -3.42 7.87
N ALA A 89 7.46 -2.17 7.74
CA ALA A 89 6.79 -1.00 8.31
C ALA A 89 5.38 -0.80 7.74
N PHE A 90 5.14 -1.17 6.48
CA PHE A 90 3.79 -1.10 5.90
C PHE A 90 2.86 -2.17 6.49
N ILE A 91 3.34 -3.40 6.69
CA ILE A 91 2.58 -4.47 7.35
C ILE A 91 2.19 -4.05 8.77
N GLU A 92 3.11 -3.45 9.53
CA GLU A 92 2.80 -2.88 10.85
C GLU A 92 1.74 -1.77 10.78
N LYS A 93 1.84 -0.88 9.79
CA LYS A 93 0.81 0.16 9.55
C LYS A 93 -0.54 -0.44 9.20
N LEU A 94 -0.61 -1.55 8.46
CA LEU A 94 -1.87 -2.25 8.18
C LEU A 94 -2.48 -2.79 9.48
N ASN A 95 -1.67 -3.41 10.33
CA ASN A 95 -2.11 -3.89 11.64
C ASN A 95 -2.64 -2.78 12.54
N PHE A 96 -1.91 -1.66 12.61
CA PHE A 96 -2.37 -0.48 13.35
C PHE A 96 -3.71 0.04 12.81
N ARG A 97 -3.84 0.20 11.49
CA ARG A 97 -5.09 0.67 10.87
C ARG A 97 -6.25 -0.28 11.13
N LYS A 98 -6.03 -1.59 11.07
CA LYS A 98 -7.04 -2.60 11.41
C LYS A 98 -7.62 -2.36 12.81
N THR A 99 -6.75 -2.08 13.80
CA THR A 99 -7.16 -1.74 15.17
C THR A 99 -7.98 -0.46 15.23
N ILE A 100 -7.58 0.59 14.51
CA ILE A 100 -8.30 1.87 14.47
C ILE A 100 -9.66 1.74 13.78
N VAL A 101 -9.76 0.97 12.69
CA VAL A 101 -11.04 0.69 12.02
C VAL A 101 -12.00 -0.07 12.93
N ASN A 102 -11.51 -1.05 13.71
CA ASN A 102 -12.31 -1.74 14.71
C ASN A 102 -12.86 -0.81 15.83
N GLN A 103 -12.27 0.38 15.99
CA GLN A 103 -12.76 1.43 16.90
C GLN A 103 -13.71 2.40 16.19
N PHE A 104 -14.25 2.04 15.03
CA PHE A 104 -15.12 2.89 14.20
C PHE A 104 -14.45 4.20 13.75
N ASN A 105 -13.12 4.20 13.64
CA ASN A 105 -12.35 5.36 13.22
C ASN A 105 -11.73 5.10 11.83
N LEU A 106 -12.12 5.93 10.86
CA LEU A 106 -11.72 5.79 9.46
C LEU A 106 -10.81 6.94 8.98
N ILE A 107 -10.22 7.75 9.89
CA ILE A 107 -9.40 8.93 9.51
C ILE A 107 -8.26 8.61 8.55
N MET A 108 -7.75 7.37 8.59
CA MET A 108 -6.67 6.87 7.73
C MET A 108 -7.15 6.54 6.31
N PHE A 109 -8.46 6.54 6.07
CA PHE A 109 -9.16 6.33 4.81
C PHE A 109 -10.09 7.53 4.55
N SER A 110 -9.49 8.67 4.21
CA SER A 110 -10.15 9.97 4.19
C SER A 110 -11.37 10.09 3.27
N ARG A 111 -11.49 9.30 2.20
CA ARG A 111 -12.70 9.29 1.36
C ARG A 111 -13.80 8.46 2.00
N THR A 112 -13.43 7.33 2.61
CA THR A 112 -14.37 6.45 3.30
C THR A 112 -14.90 7.07 4.58
N ASP A 113 -14.07 7.84 5.30
CA ASP A 113 -14.44 8.59 6.51
C ASP A 113 -15.56 9.63 6.27
N LEU A 114 -15.73 10.07 5.02
CA LEU A 114 -16.78 11.02 4.62
C LEU A 114 -18.13 10.36 4.32
N LEU A 115 -18.18 9.02 4.30
CA LEU A 115 -19.37 8.25 3.94
C LEU A 115 -19.97 7.57 5.17
N VAL A 116 -21.25 7.22 5.07
CA VAL A 116 -21.90 6.38 6.07
C VAL A 116 -21.41 4.94 5.87
N VAL A 117 -20.79 4.40 6.91
CA VAL A 117 -20.26 3.03 6.93
C VAL A 117 -21.03 2.25 7.98
N ASP A 118 -21.74 1.20 7.54
CA ASP A 118 -22.41 0.27 8.44
C ASP A 118 -21.46 -0.81 8.97
N ASP A 119 -21.92 -1.59 9.96
CA ASP A 119 -21.13 -2.66 10.58
C ASP A 119 -20.67 -3.73 9.58
N LYS A 120 -21.47 -3.99 8.53
CA LYS A 120 -21.18 -5.00 7.51
C LYS A 120 -20.02 -4.55 6.62
N ILE A 121 -20.03 -3.30 6.16
CA ILE A 121 -18.94 -2.71 5.38
C ILE A 121 -17.70 -2.57 6.25
N LEU A 122 -17.84 -2.17 7.52
CA LEU A 122 -16.73 -2.07 8.45
C LEU A 122 -16.03 -3.44 8.62
N ALA A 123 -16.80 -4.50 8.82
CA ALA A 123 -16.27 -5.87 8.89
C ALA A 123 -15.54 -6.26 7.60
N LEU A 124 -16.10 -5.91 6.43
CA LEU A 124 -15.46 -6.16 5.13
C LEU A 124 -14.15 -5.40 4.97
N ILE A 125 -14.05 -4.16 5.45
CA ILE A 125 -12.82 -3.37 5.44
C ILE A 125 -11.75 -4.05 6.30
N VAL A 126 -12.11 -4.44 7.52
CA VAL A 126 -11.22 -5.12 8.48
C VAL A 126 -10.71 -6.44 7.88
N GLU A 127 -11.60 -7.25 7.31
CA GLU A 127 -11.23 -8.50 6.63
C GLU A 127 -10.30 -8.25 5.45
N SER A 128 -10.58 -7.22 4.64
CA SER A 128 -9.76 -6.86 3.49
C SER A 128 -8.34 -6.45 3.89
N ILE A 129 -8.19 -5.68 4.98
CA ILE A 129 -6.89 -5.29 5.54
C ILE A 129 -6.14 -6.52 6.06
N ALA A 130 -6.83 -7.41 6.79
CA ALA A 130 -6.23 -8.65 7.30
C ALA A 130 -5.78 -9.58 6.16
N LEU A 131 -6.59 -9.73 5.11
CA LEU A 131 -6.22 -10.52 3.94
C LEU A 131 -5.01 -9.94 3.21
N LEU A 132 -4.93 -8.61 3.09
CA LEU A 132 -3.78 -7.94 2.50
C LEU A 132 -2.51 -8.17 3.33
N GLU A 133 -2.60 -8.05 4.64
CA GLU A 133 -1.49 -8.34 5.57
C GLU A 133 -0.96 -9.77 5.39
N VAL A 134 -1.85 -10.76 5.37
CA VAL A 134 -1.49 -12.18 5.14
C VAL A 134 -0.81 -12.36 3.79
N LYS A 135 -1.34 -11.73 2.73
CA LYS A 135 -0.74 -11.80 1.38
C LYS A 135 0.63 -11.12 1.34
N MET A 136 0.80 -9.96 1.98
CA MET A 136 2.09 -9.27 2.03
C MET A 136 3.15 -10.15 2.70
N ASN A 137 2.83 -10.76 3.84
CA ASN A 137 3.75 -11.70 4.52
C ASN A 137 4.08 -12.94 3.67
N LYS A 138 3.10 -13.46 2.92
CA LYS A 138 3.31 -14.60 2.01
C LYS A 138 4.24 -14.27 0.85
N TYR A 139 4.06 -13.10 0.22
CA TYR A 139 4.83 -12.71 -0.97
C TYR A 139 6.17 -12.05 -0.63
N PHE A 140 6.33 -11.48 0.57
CA PHE A 140 7.53 -10.78 1.01
C PHE A 140 8.00 -11.29 2.39
N PRO A 141 8.49 -12.54 2.49
CA PRO A 141 8.93 -13.11 3.76
C PRO A 141 10.22 -12.44 4.26
N SER A 142 10.28 -12.10 5.56
CA SER A 142 11.41 -11.39 6.19
C SER A 142 12.60 -12.28 6.58
N ASN A 143 12.48 -13.60 6.46
CA ASN A 143 13.37 -14.54 7.14
C ASN A 143 14.84 -14.42 6.70
N ASN A 144 15.09 -14.18 5.41
CA ASN A 144 16.45 -14.12 4.88
C ASN A 144 17.10 -12.74 5.09
N ILE A 145 16.31 -11.69 5.29
CA ILE A 145 16.81 -10.30 5.41
C ILE A 145 17.57 -10.06 6.71
N LYS A 146 17.26 -10.82 7.78
CA LYS A 146 17.95 -10.71 9.07
C LYS A 146 19.42 -11.10 8.99
N ASN A 147 19.77 -12.02 8.09
CA ASN A 147 21.16 -12.45 7.87
C ASN A 147 22.05 -11.32 7.33
N TYR A 148 21.45 -10.28 6.75
CA TYR A 148 22.16 -9.13 6.18
C TYR A 148 22.09 -7.89 7.08
N ASN A 149 21.75 -8.05 8.37
CA ASN A 149 21.72 -6.94 9.32
C ASN A 149 23.06 -6.22 9.45
N TRP A 150 24.18 -6.93 9.26
CA TRP A 150 25.52 -6.35 9.26
C TRP A 150 25.72 -5.29 8.16
N VAL A 151 24.93 -5.34 7.08
CA VAL A 151 24.95 -4.31 6.02
C VAL A 151 24.25 -3.03 6.49
N ARG A 152 23.25 -3.14 7.38
CA ARG A 152 22.54 -1.99 7.96
C ARG A 152 23.35 -1.35 9.09
N ASP A 153 23.94 -2.19 9.93
CA ASP A 153 24.69 -1.77 11.11
C ASP A 153 25.87 -2.72 11.34
N PRO A 154 27.02 -2.45 10.70
CA PRO A 154 28.19 -3.32 10.81
C PRO A 154 28.82 -3.32 12.22
N PHE A 155 28.54 -2.30 13.04
CA PHE A 155 29.18 -2.14 14.34
C PHE A 155 28.50 -2.96 15.44
N ASN A 156 27.19 -3.21 15.30
CA ASN A 156 26.39 -3.92 16.29
C ASN A 156 26.13 -5.41 15.98
N VAL A 157 26.90 -6.03 15.07
CA VAL A 157 26.73 -7.45 14.70
C VAL A 157 27.92 -8.30 15.18
N SER A 158 27.63 -9.50 15.70
CA SER A 158 28.67 -10.49 16.03
C SER A 158 29.14 -11.21 14.77
N ILE A 159 30.44 -11.51 14.69
CA ILE A 159 31.02 -12.27 13.56
C ILE A 159 30.38 -13.66 13.48
N SER A 160 29.98 -14.23 14.62
CA SER A 160 29.24 -15.51 14.69
C SER A 160 27.87 -15.50 14.01
N ASP A 161 27.32 -14.32 13.77
CA ASP A 161 25.97 -14.14 13.22
C ASP A 161 26.01 -13.85 11.71
N LEU A 162 27.21 -13.74 11.13
CA LEU A 162 27.41 -13.56 9.70
C LEU A 162 27.11 -14.87 8.97
N VAL A 163 26.38 -14.77 7.87
CA VAL A 163 26.04 -15.89 7.01
C VAL A 163 26.55 -15.58 5.60
N ASP A 164 26.97 -16.61 4.87
CA ASP A 164 27.38 -16.53 3.46
C ASP A 164 28.66 -15.72 3.17
N LEU A 165 29.48 -15.40 4.18
CA LEU A 165 30.81 -14.81 4.01
C LEU A 165 31.92 -15.88 4.04
N LYS A 166 33.01 -15.63 3.31
CA LYS A 166 34.23 -16.44 3.37
C LYS A 166 35.12 -15.97 4.54
N LEU A 167 36.01 -16.85 5.02
CA LEU A 167 36.97 -16.54 6.10
C LEU A 167 37.75 -15.22 5.90
N VAL A 168 38.18 -14.93 4.67
CA VAL A 168 38.89 -13.68 4.35
C VAL A 168 37.97 -12.45 4.47
N GLU A 169 36.69 -12.59 4.16
CA GLU A 169 35.70 -11.51 4.27
C GLU A 169 35.32 -11.28 5.74
N GLU A 170 35.23 -12.34 6.56
CA GLU A 170 35.04 -12.25 8.02
C GLU A 170 36.22 -11.55 8.72
N GLU A 171 37.46 -11.85 8.31
CA GLU A 171 38.65 -11.16 8.81
C GLU A 171 38.63 -9.66 8.46
N ASN A 172 38.32 -9.31 7.21
CA ASN A 172 38.16 -7.91 6.79
C ASN A 172 37.05 -7.19 7.55
N PHE A 173 35.94 -7.89 7.86
CA PHE A 173 34.86 -7.34 8.66
C PHE A 173 35.31 -6.98 10.08
N CYS A 174 36.25 -7.72 10.67
CA CYS A 174 36.83 -7.38 11.97
C CYS A 174 37.49 -5.99 11.98
N SER A 175 38.13 -5.59 10.88
CA SER A 175 38.72 -4.25 10.74
C SER A 175 37.63 -3.19 10.67
N ILE A 176 36.64 -3.37 9.78
CA ILE A 176 35.54 -2.42 9.58
C ILE A 176 34.72 -2.21 10.86
N LYS A 177 34.51 -3.26 11.65
CA LYS A 177 33.74 -3.19 12.90
C LYS A 177 34.40 -2.30 13.98
N ASN A 178 35.71 -2.08 13.89
CA ASN A 178 36.48 -1.36 14.92
C ASN A 178 37.01 0.00 14.44
N ASP A 179 36.71 0.42 13.20
CA ASP A 179 37.01 1.75 12.64
C ASP A 179 35.92 2.78 13.02
#